data_AF-A0A2X2VYJ5-F1
#
_entry.id   AF-A0A2X2VYJ5-F1
#
_cell.length_a   1.000
_cell.length_b   1.000
_cell.length_c   1.000
_cell.angle_alpha   90.00
_cell.angle_beta   90.00
_cell.angle_gamma   90.00
#
_symmetry.space_group_name_H-M   'P 1'
#
loop_
_entity.id
_entity.type
_entity.pdbx_description
1 polymer ?
#
loop_
_entity_poly.entity_id
_entity_poly.type
_entity_poly.pdbx_seq_one_letter_code
_entity_poly.pdbx_strand_id
1 'polypeptide(L)'
;MINNPKTLVIRNSPGSEVEFNLSASRLSAFLGFEFNACNPYRARTKGKREKPYQYIEEQFIKGNRFTSMTDLNSQGKKFISEWNNQIHGTTKRIPNEMFLEKVETLLPVRNSKFIIEDLKNRKVSLDSFISVDSCKYSVPIEYVGKRVQFRIIYGYKLEVFNYNLELITFHEINNNASKKVLIIDEHYVTLKNSAPKSIPEIRRQIEETFDSGKIFRDNF
;
A
#
# COMPACT_ATOMS: atom_id res chain seq x y z
N MET A 1 -16.29 -10.39 -15.86
CA MET A 1 -16.22 -10.13 -17.32
C MET A 1 -15.65 -8.75 -17.57
N ILE A 2 -14.84 -8.56 -18.62
CA ILE A 2 -14.21 -7.27 -18.96
C ILE A 2 -14.44 -6.85 -20.42
N ASN A 3 -14.59 -5.55 -20.64
CA ASN A 3 -14.85 -4.96 -21.97
C ASN A 3 -13.56 -4.71 -22.78
N ASN A 4 -12.69 -5.72 -22.90
CA ASN A 4 -11.43 -5.67 -23.67
C ASN A 4 -10.64 -4.35 -23.61
N PRO A 5 -10.44 -3.73 -22.42
CA PRO A 5 -9.64 -2.50 -22.37
C PRO A 5 -8.19 -2.84 -22.72
N LYS A 6 -7.53 -1.98 -23.51
CA LYS A 6 -6.13 -2.19 -23.95
C LYS A 6 -5.14 -2.35 -22.79
N THR A 7 -5.49 -1.88 -21.60
CA THR A 7 -4.69 -2.02 -20.37
C THR A 7 -4.69 -3.46 -19.83
N LEU A 8 -5.73 -4.24 -20.10
CA LEU A 8 -5.86 -5.62 -19.62
C LEU A 8 -5.72 -6.65 -20.75
N VAL A 9 -6.15 -6.32 -21.96
CA VAL A 9 -6.19 -7.23 -23.11
C VAL A 9 -5.28 -6.68 -24.21
N ILE A 10 -4.28 -7.47 -24.59
CA ILE A 10 -3.36 -7.19 -25.70
C ILE A 10 -4.03 -7.56 -27.02
N ARG A 11 -4.55 -8.78 -27.11
CA ARG A 11 -5.20 -9.31 -28.31
C ARG A 11 -6.44 -10.11 -27.96
N ASN A 12 -7.51 -9.88 -28.70
CA ASN A 12 -8.73 -10.68 -28.62
C ASN A 12 -9.31 -10.82 -30.02
N SER A 13 -9.08 -11.98 -30.63
CA SER A 13 -9.54 -12.33 -31.97
C SER A 13 -10.62 -13.41 -31.86
N PRO A 14 -11.72 -13.32 -32.64
CA PRO A 14 -12.77 -14.34 -32.61
C PRO A 14 -12.21 -15.75 -32.82
N GLY A 15 -12.55 -16.69 -31.94
CA GLY A 15 -12.13 -18.09 -32.03
C GLY A 15 -10.69 -18.38 -31.58
N SER A 16 -9.94 -17.37 -31.12
CA SER A 16 -8.61 -17.53 -30.54
C SER A 16 -8.65 -17.33 -29.02
N GLU A 17 -7.65 -17.85 -28.32
CA GLU A 17 -7.44 -17.54 -26.91
C GLU A 17 -7.14 -16.04 -26.73
N VAL A 18 -7.63 -15.47 -25.63
CA VAL A 18 -7.45 -14.05 -25.32
C VAL A 18 -6.06 -13.83 -24.75
N GLU A 19 -5.31 -12.93 -25.35
CA GLU A 19 -3.99 -12.53 -24.88
C GLU A 19 -4.12 -11.39 -23.89
N PHE A 20 -3.92 -11.69 -22.61
CA PHE A 20 -3.94 -10.70 -21.53
C PHE A 20 -2.57 -10.05 -21.35
N ASN A 21 -2.58 -8.81 -20.85
CA ASN A 21 -1.36 -8.14 -20.41
C ASN A 21 -0.70 -8.92 -19.25
N LEU A 22 0.62 -9.06 -19.27
CA LEU A 22 1.35 -9.80 -18.23
C LEU A 22 1.05 -9.29 -16.81
N SER A 23 0.98 -7.97 -16.61
CA SER A 23 0.64 -7.37 -15.32
C SER A 23 -0.80 -7.68 -14.90
N ALA A 24 -1.72 -7.75 -15.87
CA ALA A 24 -3.08 -8.21 -15.60
C ALA A 24 -3.07 -9.68 -15.18
N SER A 25 -2.42 -10.57 -15.92
CA SER A 25 -2.33 -12.00 -15.56
C SER A 25 -1.72 -12.19 -14.16
N ARG A 26 -0.63 -11.47 -13.84
CA ARG A 26 -0.03 -11.45 -12.50
C ARG A 26 -1.03 -10.99 -11.43
N LEU A 27 -1.82 -9.95 -11.70
CA LEU A 27 -2.84 -9.44 -10.77
C LEU A 27 -3.93 -10.48 -10.51
N SER A 28 -4.40 -11.15 -11.57
CA SER A 28 -5.46 -12.15 -11.49
C SER A 28 -5.02 -13.37 -10.68
N ALA A 29 -3.81 -13.88 -10.94
CA ALA A 29 -3.19 -14.96 -10.18
C ALA A 29 -2.97 -14.55 -8.71
N PHE A 30 -2.50 -13.31 -8.48
CA PHE A 30 -2.32 -12.78 -7.14
C PHE A 30 -3.65 -12.68 -6.39
N LEU A 31 -4.71 -12.15 -7.00
CA LEU A 31 -6.00 -11.97 -6.33
C LEU A 31 -6.86 -13.25 -6.31
N GLY A 32 -6.46 -14.31 -7.03
CA GLY A 32 -7.18 -15.58 -7.05
C GLY A 32 -8.44 -15.57 -7.89
N PHE A 33 -8.48 -14.78 -8.97
CA PHE A 33 -9.57 -14.79 -9.95
C PHE A 33 -9.03 -14.84 -11.37
N GLU A 34 -9.91 -15.09 -12.34
CA GLU A 34 -9.56 -15.10 -13.77
C GLU A 34 -10.30 -14.00 -14.54
N PHE A 35 -9.62 -13.41 -15.52
CA PHE A 35 -10.26 -12.46 -16.42
C PHE A 35 -11.08 -13.21 -17.47
N ASN A 36 -12.37 -12.88 -17.53
CA ASN A 36 -13.23 -13.34 -18.61
C ASN A 36 -13.49 -12.17 -19.58
N ALA A 37 -12.84 -12.17 -20.74
CA ALA A 37 -12.96 -11.09 -21.71
C ALA A 37 -14.18 -11.28 -22.62
N CYS A 38 -14.92 -10.20 -22.90
CA CYS A 38 -16.07 -10.29 -23.79
C CYS A 38 -15.63 -10.67 -25.21
N ASN A 39 -16.42 -11.49 -25.91
CA ASN A 39 -16.16 -11.80 -27.31
C ASN A 39 -16.22 -10.54 -28.18
N PRO A 40 -15.28 -10.32 -29.10
CA PRO A 40 -15.32 -9.20 -30.04
C PRO A 40 -16.62 -9.25 -30.87
N TYR A 41 -17.17 -8.07 -31.18
CA TYR A 41 -18.36 -7.90 -32.02
C TYR A 41 -19.64 -8.60 -31.53
N ARG A 42 -19.67 -9.07 -30.27
CA ARG A 42 -20.83 -9.75 -29.68
C ARG A 42 -21.43 -8.94 -28.53
N ALA A 43 -22.18 -7.89 -28.88
CA ALA A 43 -22.79 -6.96 -27.91
C ALA A 43 -23.62 -7.67 -26.83
N ARG A 44 -24.26 -8.80 -27.15
CA ARG A 44 -25.05 -9.61 -26.21
C ARG A 44 -24.24 -10.28 -25.09
N THR A 45 -22.93 -10.44 -25.24
CA THR A 45 -22.08 -10.96 -24.15
C THR A 45 -21.74 -9.91 -23.10
N LYS A 46 -21.95 -8.62 -23.40
CA LYS A 46 -21.72 -7.56 -22.43
C LYS A 46 -22.85 -7.56 -21.40
N GLY A 47 -22.50 -7.49 -20.12
CA GLY A 47 -23.48 -7.29 -19.05
C GLY A 47 -24.32 -6.03 -19.29
N LYS A 48 -25.53 -5.99 -18.70
CA LYS A 48 -26.43 -4.83 -18.77
C LYS A 48 -25.62 -3.56 -18.42
N ARG A 49 -25.64 -2.57 -19.32
CA ARG A 49 -25.02 -1.27 -19.06
C ARG A 49 -25.89 -0.53 -18.05
N GLU A 50 -25.52 -0.61 -16.77
CA GLU A 50 -26.11 0.24 -15.76
C GLU A 50 -25.71 1.70 -16.02
N LYS A 51 -26.55 2.62 -15.56
CA LYS A 51 -26.23 4.05 -15.51
C LYS A 51 -25.97 4.45 -14.06
N PRO A 52 -24.91 3.92 -13.42
CA PRO A 52 -24.67 4.13 -11.99
C PRO A 52 -24.50 5.63 -11.67
N TYR A 53 -23.88 6.38 -12.58
CA TYR A 53 -23.71 7.83 -12.44
C TYR A 53 -25.04 8.58 -12.44
N GLN A 54 -25.99 8.21 -13.31
CA GLN A 54 -27.29 8.87 -13.35
C GLN A 54 -28.03 8.71 -12.01
N TYR A 55 -27.94 7.54 -11.38
CA TYR A 55 -28.59 7.30 -10.09
C TYR A 55 -28.00 8.19 -8.99
N ILE A 56 -26.67 8.27 -8.89
CA ILE A 56 -25.99 9.12 -7.91
C ILE A 56 -26.29 10.60 -8.20
N GLU A 57 -26.25 11.02 -9.46
CA GLU A 57 -26.57 12.38 -9.87
C GLU A 57 -28.00 12.78 -9.48
N GLU A 58 -28.98 11.92 -9.76
CA GLU A 58 -30.39 12.21 -9.50
C GLU A 58 -30.79 12.10 -8.04
N GLN A 59 -30.27 11.09 -7.31
CA GLN A 59 -30.73 10.77 -5.96
C GLN A 59 -29.84 11.34 -4.86
N PHE A 60 -28.56 11.62 -5.15
CA PHE A 60 -27.61 12.12 -4.14
C PHE A 60 -27.09 13.52 -4.43
N ILE A 61 -26.81 13.88 -5.69
CA ILE A 61 -26.23 15.19 -6.01
C ILE A 61 -27.33 16.25 -6.21
N LYS A 62 -28.35 15.93 -7.00
CA LYS A 62 -29.40 16.87 -7.36
C LYS A 62 -30.21 17.29 -6.14
N GLY A 63 -30.27 18.60 -5.89
CA GLY A 63 -31.03 19.19 -4.78
C GLY A 63 -30.25 19.27 -3.46
N ASN A 64 -29.11 18.59 -3.34
CA ASN A 64 -28.24 18.68 -2.17
C ASN A 64 -27.17 19.76 -2.35
N ARG A 65 -26.69 20.31 -1.23
CA ARG A 65 -25.58 21.26 -1.18
C ARG A 65 -24.55 20.76 -0.19
N PHE A 66 -23.29 20.88 -0.55
CA PHE A 66 -22.16 20.44 0.27
C PHE A 66 -21.32 21.65 0.65
N THR A 67 -20.91 21.70 1.91
CA THR A 67 -20.13 22.80 2.47
C THR A 67 -18.62 22.60 2.28
N SER A 68 -18.18 21.35 2.15
CA SER A 68 -16.78 20.96 1.96
C SER A 68 -16.66 19.57 1.33
N MET A 69 -15.44 19.19 0.93
CA MET A 69 -15.16 17.81 0.46
C MET A 69 -15.40 16.77 1.56
N THR A 70 -15.07 17.10 2.81
CA THR A 70 -15.31 16.22 3.96
C THR A 70 -16.80 15.99 4.19
N ASP A 71 -17.60 17.05 4.07
CA ASP A 71 -19.06 17.01 4.17
C ASP A 71 -19.66 16.13 3.07
N LEU A 72 -19.25 16.33 1.81
CA LEU A 72 -19.65 15.48 0.68
C LEU A 72 -19.32 13.99 0.93
N ASN A 73 -18.11 13.69 1.41
CA ASN A 73 -17.71 12.32 1.73
C ASN A 73 -18.55 11.70 2.85
N SER A 74 -18.88 12.48 3.89
CA SER A 74 -19.70 12.03 5.01
C SER A 74 -21.13 11.74 4.56
N GLN A 75 -21.76 12.68 3.86
CA GLN A 75 -23.12 12.53 3.33
C GLN A 75 -23.20 11.37 2.33
N GLY A 76 -22.19 11.21 1.46
CA GLY A 76 -22.14 10.12 0.50
C GLY A 76 -22.07 8.75 1.16
N LYS A 77 -21.26 8.60 2.22
CA LYS A 77 -21.21 7.36 3.02
C LYS A 77 -22.56 7.05 3.67
N LYS A 78 -23.22 8.06 4.24
CA LYS A 78 -24.54 7.91 4.85
C LYS A 78 -25.58 7.46 3.82
N PHE A 79 -25.63 8.14 2.67
CA PHE A 79 -26.53 7.81 1.56
C PHE A 79 -26.36 6.35 1.08
N ILE A 80 -25.12 5.90 0.87
CA ILE A 80 -24.85 4.52 0.45
C ILE A 80 -25.29 3.52 1.53
N SER A 81 -25.02 3.82 2.80
CA SER A 81 -25.42 2.96 3.93
C SER A 81 -26.94 2.81 4.01
N GLU A 82 -27.68 3.91 3.89
CA GLU A 82 -29.15 3.90 3.88
C GLU A 82 -29.71 3.13 2.69
N TRP A 83 -29.15 3.37 1.49
CA TRP A 83 -29.59 2.68 0.27
C TRP A 83 -29.36 1.16 0.35
N ASN A 84 -28.23 0.71 0.89
CA ASN A 84 -27.91 -0.71 1.06
C ASN A 84 -28.81 -1.42 2.09
N ASN A 85 -29.58 -0.68 2.89
CA ASN A 85 -30.55 -1.22 3.85
C ASN A 85 -32.00 -1.20 3.33
N GLN A 86 -32.23 -0.77 2.08
CA GLN A 86 -33.55 -0.78 1.45
C GLN A 86 -33.74 -2.02 0.57
N ILE A 87 -34.99 -2.43 0.37
CA ILE A 87 -35.33 -3.52 -0.54
C ILE A 87 -35.04 -3.07 -1.98
N HIS A 88 -34.09 -3.73 -2.63
CA HIS A 88 -33.70 -3.36 -3.98
C HIS A 88 -34.72 -3.84 -5.02
N GLY A 89 -35.07 -2.97 -5.97
CA GLY A 89 -36.19 -3.21 -6.91
C GLY A 89 -36.02 -4.43 -7.81
N THR A 90 -34.78 -4.80 -8.16
CA THR A 90 -34.47 -5.93 -9.06
C THR A 90 -34.33 -7.25 -8.31
N THR A 91 -33.60 -7.26 -7.20
CA THR A 91 -33.31 -8.48 -6.42
C THR A 91 -34.38 -8.78 -5.38
N LYS A 92 -35.27 -7.82 -5.08
CA LYS A 92 -36.33 -7.89 -4.06
C LYS A 92 -35.82 -8.26 -2.66
N ARG A 93 -34.56 -7.94 -2.39
CA ARG A 93 -33.85 -8.24 -1.14
C ARG A 93 -33.05 -7.02 -0.68
N ILE A 94 -32.68 -6.98 0.58
CA ILE A 94 -31.82 -5.95 1.15
C ILE A 94 -30.35 -6.27 0.80
N PRO A 95 -29.60 -5.37 0.14
CA PRO A 95 -28.21 -5.61 -0.26
C PRO A 95 -27.28 -6.01 0.90
N ASN A 96 -27.40 -5.35 2.06
CA ASN A 96 -26.55 -5.66 3.22
C ASN A 96 -26.80 -7.07 3.78
N GLU A 97 -28.05 -7.52 3.86
CA GLU A 97 -28.37 -8.89 4.29
C GLU A 97 -27.78 -9.93 3.33
N MET A 98 -27.98 -9.69 2.02
CA MET A 98 -27.43 -10.54 0.98
C MET A 98 -25.89 -10.55 0.99
N PHE A 99 -25.26 -9.43 1.32
CA PHE A 99 -23.81 -9.37 1.48
C PHE A 99 -23.35 -10.22 2.65
N LEU A 100 -23.98 -10.09 3.82
CA LEU A 100 -23.65 -10.86 5.03
C LEU A 100 -23.73 -12.37 4.81
N GLU A 101 -24.76 -12.85 4.10
CA GLU A 101 -24.88 -14.27 3.72
C GLU A 101 -23.73 -14.78 2.86
N LYS A 102 -23.11 -13.89 2.08
CA LYS A 102 -22.02 -14.26 1.15
C LYS A 102 -20.64 -14.08 1.73
N VAL A 103 -20.48 -13.33 2.83
CA VAL A 103 -19.15 -13.02 3.40
C VAL A 103 -18.33 -14.29 3.61
N GLU A 104 -18.94 -15.36 4.12
CA GLU A 104 -18.25 -16.64 4.37
C GLU A 104 -17.78 -17.35 3.10
N THR A 105 -18.35 -17.03 1.94
CA THR A 105 -17.97 -17.61 0.64
C THR A 105 -16.89 -16.80 -0.07
N LEU A 106 -16.52 -15.63 0.44
CA LEU A 106 -15.53 -14.76 -0.19
C LEU A 106 -14.11 -15.27 0.11
N LEU A 107 -13.21 -15.05 -0.85
CA LEU A 107 -11.78 -15.27 -0.62
C LEU A 107 -11.27 -14.30 0.46
N PRO A 108 -10.37 -14.75 1.35
CA PRO A 108 -9.77 -13.86 2.33
C PRO A 108 -8.98 -12.77 1.63
N VAL A 109 -9.01 -11.56 2.22
CA VAL A 109 -8.19 -10.46 1.74
C VAL A 109 -6.73 -10.83 1.93
N ARG A 110 -5.94 -10.75 0.86
CA ARG A 110 -4.49 -10.95 0.96
C ARG A 110 -3.86 -9.72 1.61
N ASN A 111 -3.08 -9.95 2.66
CA ASN A 111 -2.37 -8.88 3.38
C ASN A 111 -1.12 -8.40 2.63
N SER A 112 -0.58 -9.21 1.72
CA SER A 112 0.54 -8.80 0.88
C SER A 112 0.09 -7.78 -0.17
N LYS A 113 0.96 -6.84 -0.52
CA LYS A 113 0.68 -5.87 -1.59
C LYS A 113 1.00 -6.50 -2.94
N PHE A 114 0.12 -6.31 -3.91
CA PHE A 114 0.45 -6.57 -5.30
C PHE A 114 1.34 -5.43 -5.84
N ILE A 115 2.52 -5.77 -6.34
CA ILE A 115 3.50 -4.81 -6.83
C ILE A 115 3.69 -5.04 -8.32
N ILE A 116 3.27 -4.05 -9.11
CA ILE A 116 3.33 -4.08 -10.58
C ILE A 116 4.67 -3.55 -11.10
N GLU A 117 5.25 -2.58 -10.41
CA GLU A 117 6.50 -1.92 -10.79
C GLU A 117 7.72 -2.67 -10.29
N ASP A 118 8.80 -2.60 -11.06
CA ASP A 118 10.09 -3.13 -10.65
C ASP A 118 10.60 -2.38 -9.42
N LEU A 119 10.71 -3.10 -8.31
CA LEU A 119 11.32 -2.58 -7.11
C LEU A 119 12.82 -2.36 -7.33
N LYS A 120 13.29 -1.15 -7.02
CA LYS A 120 14.71 -0.83 -7.08
C LYS A 120 15.40 -1.36 -5.83
N ASN A 121 16.56 -1.98 -5.99
CA ASN A 121 17.33 -2.52 -4.88
C ASN A 121 18.34 -1.49 -4.34
N ARG A 122 18.45 -1.37 -3.02
CA ARG A 122 19.45 -0.52 -2.35
C ARG A 122 20.01 -1.21 -1.12
N LYS A 123 21.30 -1.01 -0.84
CA LYS A 123 21.92 -1.46 0.42
C LYS A 123 21.71 -0.38 1.49
N VAL A 124 21.31 -0.79 2.68
CA VAL A 124 21.19 0.10 3.84
C VAL A 124 22.58 0.43 4.36
N SER A 125 22.86 1.71 4.58
CA SER A 125 24.13 2.19 5.16
C SER A 125 24.29 1.76 6.62
N LEU A 126 25.51 1.86 7.16
CA LEU A 126 25.78 1.61 8.58
C LEU A 126 24.99 2.56 9.49
N ASP A 127 24.75 3.79 9.03
CA ASP A 127 23.93 4.79 9.73
C ASP A 127 22.41 4.54 9.64
N SER A 128 21.98 3.39 9.10
CA SER A 128 20.58 3.01 8.91
C SER A 128 19.79 3.88 7.92
N PHE A 129 20.39 4.24 6.79
CA PHE A 129 19.74 4.98 5.71
C PHE A 129 19.79 4.25 4.36
N ILE A 130 18.83 4.56 3.50
CA ILE A 130 18.95 4.35 2.06
C ILE A 130 19.05 5.69 1.34
N SER A 131 19.87 5.75 0.29
CA SER A 131 19.96 6.93 -0.57
C SER A 131 19.14 6.74 -1.84
N VAL A 132 18.18 7.64 -2.07
CA VAL A 132 17.30 7.68 -3.25
C VAL A 132 17.26 9.12 -3.75
N ASP A 133 17.53 9.32 -5.05
CA ASP A 133 17.48 10.62 -5.74
C ASP A 133 18.15 11.77 -4.98
N SER A 134 19.38 11.53 -4.48
CA SER A 134 20.19 12.48 -3.68
C SER A 134 19.67 12.81 -2.28
N CYS A 135 18.58 12.17 -1.85
CA CYS A 135 18.07 12.22 -0.48
C CYS A 135 18.41 10.93 0.28
N LYS A 136 18.52 11.01 1.60
CA LYS A 136 18.72 9.89 2.53
C LYS A 136 17.45 9.68 3.35
N TYR A 137 16.96 8.46 3.41
CA TYR A 137 15.75 8.07 4.13
C TYR A 137 16.12 7.03 5.17
N SER A 138 15.78 7.30 6.43
CA SER A 138 16.05 6.36 7.52
C SER A 138 15.24 5.08 7.33
N VAL A 139 15.81 3.97 7.79
CA VAL A 139 15.20 2.63 7.82
C VAL A 139 15.44 2.07 9.22
N PRO A 140 14.59 1.17 9.76
CA PRO A 140 14.85 0.51 11.04
C PRO A 140 16.22 -0.16 11.11
N ILE A 141 16.86 -0.08 12.27
CA ILE A 141 18.25 -0.52 12.46
C ILE A 141 18.48 -2.01 12.18
N GLU A 142 17.44 -2.84 12.32
CA GLU A 142 17.48 -4.26 12.01
C GLU A 142 17.82 -4.56 10.53
N TYR A 143 17.74 -3.56 9.65
CA TYR A 143 18.08 -3.66 8.23
C TYR A 143 19.46 -3.12 7.87
N VAL A 144 20.25 -2.61 8.82
CA VAL A 144 21.61 -2.12 8.57
C VAL A 144 22.46 -3.19 7.85
N GLY A 145 23.13 -2.78 6.77
CA GLY A 145 23.97 -3.66 5.95
C GLY A 145 23.20 -4.64 5.03
N LYS A 146 21.89 -4.80 5.22
CA LYS A 146 21.02 -5.63 4.38
C LYS A 146 20.66 -4.90 3.08
N ARG A 147 20.18 -5.67 2.09
CA ARG A 147 19.59 -5.12 0.87
C ARG A 147 18.08 -5.00 1.07
N VAL A 148 17.54 -3.85 0.74
CA VAL A 148 16.11 -3.55 0.74
C VAL A 148 15.67 -3.17 -0.66
N GLN A 149 14.37 -3.25 -0.88
CA GLN A 149 13.70 -2.89 -2.11
C GLN A 149 12.88 -1.62 -1.90
N PHE A 150 12.77 -0.76 -2.91
CA PHE A 150 11.95 0.44 -2.80
C PHE A 150 11.26 0.81 -4.11
N ARG A 151 10.19 1.60 -4.00
CA ARG A 151 9.52 2.27 -5.11
C ARG A 151 9.04 3.65 -4.70
N ILE A 152 8.77 4.48 -5.70
CA ILE A 152 8.17 5.82 -5.54
C ILE A 152 6.78 5.78 -6.15
N ILE A 153 5.76 6.01 -5.33
CA ILE A 153 4.36 6.02 -5.73
C ILE A 153 3.87 7.46 -5.83
N TYR A 154 3.15 7.77 -6.91
CA TYR A 154 2.54 9.07 -7.18
C TYR A 154 3.53 10.26 -7.19
N GLY A 155 4.83 9.98 -7.23
CA GLY A 155 5.89 11.01 -7.20
C GLY A 155 6.19 11.61 -5.84
N TYR A 156 5.43 11.28 -4.78
CA TYR A 156 5.60 11.88 -3.45
C TYR A 156 5.73 10.87 -2.31
N LYS A 157 5.57 9.56 -2.55
CA LYS A 157 5.64 8.55 -1.50
C LYS A 157 6.68 7.49 -1.82
N LEU A 158 7.72 7.40 -1.01
CA LEU A 158 8.69 6.31 -1.04
C LEU A 158 8.19 5.16 -0.16
N GLU A 159 8.06 3.95 -0.71
CA GLU A 159 7.82 2.73 0.08
C GLU A 159 9.08 1.86 0.06
N VAL A 160 9.48 1.35 1.23
CA VAL A 160 10.65 0.48 1.41
C VAL A 160 10.20 -0.88 1.92
N PHE A 161 10.74 -1.93 1.32
CA PHE A 161 10.36 -3.33 1.52
C PHE A 161 11.58 -4.19 1.84
N ASN A 162 11.34 -5.28 2.55
CA ASN A 162 12.32 -6.35 2.69
C ASN A 162 12.32 -7.29 1.46
N TYR A 163 13.16 -8.32 1.48
CA TYR A 163 13.23 -9.30 0.38
C TYR A 163 11.94 -10.11 0.20
N ASN A 164 11.14 -10.27 1.27
CA ASN A 164 9.86 -10.98 1.26
C ASN A 164 8.68 -10.07 0.82
N LEU A 165 8.95 -8.85 0.33
CA LEU A 165 7.95 -7.84 -0.06
C LEU A 165 7.07 -7.32 1.08
N GLU A 166 7.53 -7.46 2.33
CA GLU A 166 6.87 -6.89 3.49
C GLU A 166 7.30 -5.42 3.61
N LEU A 167 6.32 -4.54 3.87
CA LEU A 167 6.57 -3.11 4.01
C LEU A 167 7.34 -2.84 5.30
N ILE A 168 8.54 -2.30 5.17
CA ILE A 168 9.38 -1.89 6.31
C ILE A 168 8.95 -0.52 6.80
N THR A 169 8.89 0.45 5.88
CA THR A 169 8.61 1.85 6.19
C THR A 169 8.19 2.60 4.94
N PHE A 170 7.65 3.81 5.10
CA PHE A 170 7.39 4.73 4.00
C PHE A 170 7.80 6.15 4.37
N HIS A 171 8.13 6.95 3.37
CA HIS A 171 8.52 8.36 3.53
C HIS A 171 7.76 9.23 2.54
N GLU A 172 7.44 10.45 2.93
CA GLU A 172 7.01 11.47 1.99
C GLU A 172 8.24 12.12 1.34
N ILE A 173 8.27 12.13 0.01
CA ILE A 173 9.30 12.76 -0.80
C ILE A 173 8.89 14.22 -0.96
N ASN A 174 9.73 15.12 -0.44
CA ASN A 174 9.56 16.55 -0.64
C ASN A 174 10.65 17.05 -1.58
N ASN A 175 10.32 17.15 -2.87
CA ASN A 175 11.26 17.58 -3.92
C ASN A 175 11.76 19.02 -3.73
N ASN A 176 11.06 19.83 -2.93
CA ASN A 176 11.39 21.23 -2.66
C ASN A 176 12.10 21.43 -1.31
N ALA A 177 12.38 20.37 -0.56
CA ALA A 177 12.97 20.49 0.76
C ALA A 177 14.48 20.71 0.70
N SER A 178 14.96 21.70 1.47
CA SER A 178 16.39 21.92 1.75
C SER A 178 17.02 20.72 2.48
N LYS A 179 16.20 19.93 3.17
CA LYS A 179 16.61 18.74 3.93
C LYS A 179 16.76 17.53 3.00
N LYS A 180 18.02 17.17 2.73
CA LYS A 180 18.38 15.95 2.00
C LYS A 180 18.36 14.69 2.87
N VAL A 181 17.97 14.77 4.14
CA VAL A 181 17.96 13.65 5.08
C VAL A 181 16.64 13.63 5.84
N LEU A 182 15.93 12.50 5.77
CA LEU A 182 14.64 12.27 6.41
C LEU A 182 14.78 11.15 7.46
N ILE A 183 14.47 11.51 8.71
CA ILE A 183 14.66 10.68 9.89
C ILE A 183 13.30 10.43 10.53
N ILE A 184 13.01 9.16 10.81
CA ILE A 184 11.91 8.72 11.64
C ILE A 184 12.54 8.17 12.91
N ASP A 185 12.29 8.82 14.05
CA ASP A 185 12.92 8.48 15.34
C ASP A 185 12.63 7.04 15.79
N GLU A 186 11.48 6.51 15.40
CA GLU A 186 11.03 5.15 15.71
C GLU A 186 11.99 4.08 15.16
N HIS A 187 12.70 4.38 14.06
CA HIS A 187 13.67 3.47 13.45
C HIS A 187 14.89 3.17 14.34
N TYR A 188 15.13 3.99 15.37
CA TYR A 188 16.31 3.93 16.24
C TYR A 188 15.96 3.59 17.70
N VAL A 189 14.72 3.19 18.01
CA VAL A 189 14.27 2.92 19.39
C VAL A 189 15.15 1.89 20.09
N THR A 190 15.63 0.87 19.38
CA THR A 190 16.53 -0.16 19.93
C THR A 190 17.85 0.42 20.44
N LEU A 191 18.35 1.53 19.86
CA LEU A 191 19.55 2.23 20.32
C LEU A 191 19.30 3.11 21.55
N LYS A 192 18.09 3.65 21.72
CA LYS A 192 17.78 4.58 22.83
C LYS A 192 17.93 3.94 24.21
N ASN A 193 17.99 2.60 24.28
CA ASN A 193 18.06 1.84 25.52
C ASN A 193 19.46 1.35 25.93
N SER A 194 20.56 1.79 25.29
CA SER A 194 21.86 1.17 25.59
C SER A 194 23.06 2.13 25.56
N ALA A 195 23.01 3.16 26.40
CA ALA A 195 24.24 3.78 26.89
C ALA A 195 24.01 4.32 28.31
N PRO A 196 24.80 3.91 29.31
CA PRO A 196 24.75 4.53 30.62
C PRO A 196 25.08 6.03 30.49
N LYS A 197 24.25 6.87 31.08
CA LYS A 197 24.42 8.34 31.03
C LYS A 197 25.32 8.87 32.14
N SER A 198 25.55 8.08 33.19
CA SER A 198 26.36 8.50 34.34
C SER A 198 27.81 8.02 34.19
N ILE A 199 28.76 8.91 34.45
CA ILE A 199 30.20 8.61 34.44
C ILE A 199 30.53 7.39 35.33
N PRO A 200 29.94 7.22 36.53
CA PRO A 200 30.17 6.03 37.34
C PRO A 200 29.73 4.73 36.67
N GLU A 201 28.57 4.73 36.00
CA GLU A 201 28.03 3.54 35.35
C GLU A 201 28.76 3.22 34.04
N ILE A 202 29.19 4.25 33.30
CA ILE A 202 30.11 4.09 32.16
C ILE A 202 31.41 3.43 32.62
N ARG A 203 32.02 3.91 33.72
CA ARG A 203 33.26 3.33 34.28
C ARG A 203 33.06 1.87 34.69
N ARG A 204 31.97 1.55 35.39
CA ARG A 204 31.63 0.18 35.80
C ARG A 204 31.49 -0.76 34.60
N GLN A 205 30.76 -0.34 33.57
CA GLN A 205 30.59 -1.16 32.36
C GLN A 205 31.90 -1.38 31.60
N ILE A 206 32.76 -0.36 31.50
CA ILE A 206 34.07 -0.49 30.84
C ILE A 206 34.98 -1.47 31.61
N GLU A 207 34.98 -1.41 32.93
CA GLU A 207 35.76 -2.32 33.79
C GLU A 207 35.23 -3.76 33.76
N GLU A 208 33.92 -3.98 33.61
CA GLU A 208 33.30 -5.31 33.50
C GLU A 208 33.44 -5.92 32.09
N THR A 209 33.46 -5.09 31.04
CA THR A 209 33.44 -5.56 29.64
C THR A 209 34.84 -5.83 29.09
N PHE A 210 35.86 -5.11 29.57
CA PHE A 210 37.22 -5.20 29.05
C PHE A 210 38.21 -5.56 30.17
N ASP A 211 39.01 -6.61 29.98
CA ASP A 211 40.05 -7.03 30.94
C ASP A 211 41.07 -5.92 31.25
N SER A 212 41.29 -5.00 30.30
CA SER A 212 42.13 -3.81 30.43
C SER A 212 41.37 -2.54 30.85
N GLY A 213 40.09 -2.64 31.23
CA GLY A 213 39.21 -1.49 31.48
C GLY A 213 39.73 -0.53 32.54
N LYS A 214 40.49 -1.03 33.52
CA LYS A 214 41.14 -0.21 34.57
C LYS A 214 42.17 0.78 34.01
N ILE A 215 42.86 0.45 32.91
CA ILE A 215 43.88 1.31 32.29
C ILE A 215 43.25 2.54 31.62
N PHE A 216 42.01 2.42 31.16
CA PHE A 216 41.28 3.50 30.50
C PHE A 216 40.60 4.48 31.47
N ARG A 217 40.59 4.18 32.78
CA ARG A 217 39.91 4.99 33.79
C ARG A 217 40.59 6.33 34.06
N ASP A 218 41.92 6.37 33.97
CA ASP A 218 42.73 7.49 34.46
C ASP A 218 43.03 8.56 33.38
N ASN A 219 42.53 8.38 32.16
CA ASN A 219 42.71 9.30 31.02
C ASN A 219 41.43 10.06 30.62
N PHE A 220 40.39 10.06 31.46
CA PHE A 220 39.10 10.75 31.24
C PHE A 220 38.75 11.75 32.33
#